data_AF-A0A2N3EDM2-F1
#
_entry.id   AF-A0A2N3EDM2-F1
#
_cell.length_a   1.000
_cell.length_b   1.000
_cell.length_c   1.000
_cell.angle_alpha   90.00
_cell.angle_beta   90.00
_cell.angle_gamma   90.00
#
_symmetry.space_group_name_H-M   'P 1'
#
loop_
_entity.id
_entity.type
_entity.pdbx_description
1 polymer ?
#
loop_
_entity_poly.entity_id
_entity_poly.type
_entity_poly.pdbx_seq_one_letter_code
_entity_poly.pdbx_strand_id
1 'polypeptide(L)' 'MEKVSVTDFPDGTTLIAINRPEKRNAICATTAIELQQAFAAFDATDSQRVAVVT' A
#
# COMPACT_ATOMS: atom_id res chain seq x y z
N MET A 1 -2.81 -10.23 -10.78
CA MET A 1 -3.62 -9.25 -10.01
C MET A 1 -2.77 -8.81 -8.85
N GLU A 2 -2.55 -7.50 -8.75
CA GLU A 2 -1.87 -6.87 -7.61
C GLU A 2 -2.68 -7.13 -6.33
N LYS A 3 -2.04 -7.60 -5.27
CA LYS A 3 -2.69 -7.91 -3.98
C LYS A 3 -2.64 -6.73 -3.03
N VAL A 4 -1.91 -5.68 -3.40
CA VAL A 4 -1.85 -4.38 -2.73
C VAL A 4 -2.09 -3.30 -3.79
N SER A 5 -2.90 -2.30 -3.46
CA SER A 5 -3.11 -1.11 -4.30
C SER A 5 -2.70 0.15 -3.54
N VAL A 6 -2.12 1.12 -4.25
CA VAL A 6 -1.67 2.40 -3.68
C VAL A 6 -2.43 3.54 -4.35
N THR A 7 -2.86 4.53 -3.57
CA THR A 7 -3.49 5.75 -4.06
C THR A 7 -2.94 6.96 -3.31
N ASP A 8 -2.31 7.86 -4.04
CA ASP A 8 -1.80 9.12 -3.49
C ASP A 8 -2.85 10.23 -3.60
N PHE A 9 -2.99 11.00 -2.53
CA PHE A 9 -3.89 12.14 -2.45
C PHE A 9 -3.12 13.46 -2.49
N PRO A 10 -3.72 14.56 -3.02
CA PRO A 10 -3.06 15.86 -3.11
C PRO A 10 -2.73 16.51 -1.76
N ASP A 11 -3.35 16.07 -0.67
CA ASP A 11 -3.11 16.58 0.69
C ASP A 11 -1.88 15.95 1.36
N GLY A 12 -1.16 15.07 0.65
CA GLY A 12 0.00 14.35 1.15
C GLY A 12 -0.36 13.09 1.94
N THR A 13 -1.54 12.53 1.72
CA THR A 13 -1.91 11.21 2.26
C THR A 13 -1.74 10.13 1.18
N THR A 14 -1.19 8.99 1.54
CA THR A 14 -1.17 7.78 0.70
C THR A 14 -2.05 6.70 1.32
N LEU A 15 -2.98 6.13 0.55
CA LEU A 15 -3.75 4.95 0.95
C LEU A 15 -3.12 3.70 0.34
N ILE A 16 -2.76 2.74 1.20
CA ILE A 16 -2.24 1.43 0.84
C ILE A 16 -3.27 0.38 1.24
N ALA A 17 -3.96 -0.23 0.28
CA ALA A 17 -5.01 -1.20 0.55
C ALA A 17 -4.60 -2.62 0.16
N ILE A 18 -4.77 -3.58 1.06
CA ILE A 18 -4.61 -5.00 0.71
C ILE A 18 -5.86 -5.42 -0.08
N ASN A 19 -5.71 -5.65 -1.38
CA ASN A 19 -6.79 -5.98 -2.29
C ASN A 19 -6.85 -7.48 -2.55
N ARG A 20 -7.14 -8.27 -1.50
CA ARG A 20 -7.23 -9.74 -1.59
C ARG A 20 -8.48 -10.29 -0.90
N PRO A 21 -9.68 -9.81 -1.30
CA PRO A 21 -10.93 -10.10 -0.58
C PRO A 21 -11.28 -11.59 -0.59
N GLU A 22 -10.89 -12.33 -1.64
CA GLU A 22 -11.14 -13.77 -1.77
C GLU A 22 -10.39 -14.62 -0.72
N LYS A 23 -9.40 -14.02 -0.06
CA LYS A 23 -8.69 -14.60 1.09
C LYS A 23 -8.77 -13.72 2.33
N ARG A 24 -9.79 -12.85 2.43
CA ARG A 24 -9.99 -11.92 3.56
C ARG A 24 -8.73 -11.11 3.88
N ASN A 25 -8.03 -10.66 2.83
CA ASN A 25 -6.79 -9.89 2.93
C ASN A 25 -5.65 -10.60 3.66
N ALA A 26 -5.67 -11.95 3.70
CA ALA A 26 -4.60 -12.72 4.30
C ALA A 26 -3.26 -12.45 3.60
N ILE A 27 -2.28 -12.01 4.40
CA ILE A 27 -0.92 -11.71 3.96
C ILE A 27 -0.24 -13.02 3.57
N CYS A 28 0.29 -13.05 2.35
CA CYS A 28 1.16 -14.11 1.84
C CYS A 28 2.49 -13.49 1.41
N ALA A 29 3.46 -14.32 1.00
CA ALA A 29 4.78 -13.84 0.57
C ALA A 29 4.69 -12.72 -0.49
N THR A 30 3.84 -12.87 -1.50
CA THR A 30 3.64 -11.82 -2.53
C THR A 30 3.09 -10.53 -1.94
N THR A 31 2.03 -10.62 -1.11
CA THR A 31 1.41 -9.44 -0.47
C THR A 31 2.42 -8.71 0.42
N ALA A 32 3.28 -9.46 1.13
CA ALA A 32 4.32 -8.89 1.98
C ALA A 32 5.41 -8.16 1.18
N ILE A 33 5.77 -8.66 0.00
CA ILE A 33 6.72 -8.01 -0.92
C ILE A 33 6.10 -6.74 -1.51
N GLU A 34 4.87 -6.82 -2.01
CA GLU A 34 4.15 -5.67 -2.59
C GLU A 34 3.94 -4.57 -1.53
N LEU A 35 3.60 -4.94 -0.30
CA LEU A 35 3.45 -3.99 0.80
C LEU A 35 4.78 -3.31 1.16
N GLN A 36 5.89 -4.04 1.19
CA GLN A 36 7.23 -3.46 1.39
C GLN A 36 7.59 -2.46 0.28
N GLN A 37 7.27 -2.80 -0.98
CA GLN A 37 7.51 -1.91 -2.12
C GLN A 37 6.66 -0.64 -2.01
N ALA A 38 5.39 -0.75 -1.62
CA ALA A 38 4.52 0.39 -1.40
C ALA A 38 5.03 1.33 -0.31
N PHE A 39 5.49 0.78 0.82
CA PHE A 39 6.10 1.60 1.88
C PHE A 39 7.42 2.24 1.46
N ALA A 40 8.29 1.53 0.76
CA ALA A 40 9.54 2.10 0.26
C ALA A 40 9.30 3.25 -0.74
N ALA A 41 8.27 3.14 -1.58
CA ALA A 41 7.86 4.20 -2.48
C ALA A 41 7.29 5.42 -1.74
N PHE A 42 6.47 5.19 -0.70
CA PHE A 42 5.98 6.25 0.18
C PHE A 42 7.13 6.98 0.88
N ASP A 43 8.06 6.25 1.50
CA ASP A 43 9.20 6.84 2.22
C ASP A 43 10.13 7.66 1.31
N ALA A 44 10.19 7.33 0.00
CA ALA A 44 10.98 8.06 -0.98
C ALA A 44 10.28 9.32 -1.53
N THR A 45 9.02 9.58 -1.15
CA THR A 45 8.19 10.64 -1.73
C THR A 45 7.97 11.79 -0.74
N ASP A 46 8.74 12.86 -0.87
CA ASP A 46 8.71 14.02 0.05
C ASP A 46 7.33 14.74 0.14
N SER A 47 6.49 14.63 -0.89
CA SER A 47 5.17 15.24 -0.90
C SER A 47 4.13 14.44 -0.13
N GLN A 48 4.36 13.15 0.09
CA GLN A 48 3.50 12.26 0.87
C GLN A 48 4.01 12.19 2.31
N ARG A 49 3.13 12.47 3.27
CA ARG A 49 3.46 12.71 4.67
C ARG A 49 2.89 11.65 5.59
N VAL A 50 1.77 11.04 5.22
CA VAL A 50 1.07 10.05 6.03
C VAL A 50 0.60 8.91 5.15
N ALA A 51 0.88 7.66 5.56
CA ALA A 51 0.33 6.47 4.94
C ALA A 51 -0.79 5.87 5.81
N VAL A 52 -1.93 5.51 5.20
CA VAL A 52 -3.03 4.78 5.82
C VAL A 52 -3.12 3.40 5.19
N VAL A 53 -3.25 2.37 6.02
CA VAL A 53 -3.33 0.98 5.59
C VAL A 53 -4.71 0.39 5.89
N THR A 54 -5.33 -0.27 4.90
CA THR A 54 -6.67 -0.89 5.02
C THR A 54 -6.73 -2.30 4.43
#